data_AF-A0A7V5KAG6-F1
#
_entry.id   AF-A0A7V5KAG6-F1
#
_cell.length_a   1.000
_cell.length_b   1.000
_cell.length_c   1.000
_cell.angle_alpha   90.00
_cell.angle_beta   90.00
_cell.angle_gamma   90.00
#
_symmetry.space_group_name_H-M   'P 1'
#
loop_
_entity.id
_entity.type
_entity.pdbx_description
1 polymer ?
#
loop_
_entity_poly.entity_id
_entity_poly.type
_entity_poly.pdbx_seq_one_letter_code
_entity_poly.pdbx_strand_id
1 'polypeptide(L)'
;MIRTRPYLLFIPALVLLLISSSLAQYSPDKNINRWLRKEKPLIDSIHIDYPDNPPDTVYKPSKIKSVLFSRVTDLFRAIKGDRRRRVQRETVRRDTSEIKYLYLSNGFLGVRVVETFEPVPPDSNVLVRISIHEGRQFVYDR
;
A
#
# COMPACT_ATOMS: atom_id res chain seq x y z
N MET A 1 52.30 -12.50 -12.80
CA MET A 1 51.31 -13.17 -11.93
C MET A 1 50.47 -12.08 -11.27
N ILE A 2 49.27 -11.80 -11.79
CA ILE A 2 48.45 -10.64 -11.40
C ILE A 2 47.50 -11.07 -10.28
N ARG A 3 47.70 -10.59 -9.04
CA ARG A 3 46.75 -10.76 -7.92
C ARG A 3 45.64 -9.72 -8.06
N THR A 4 44.49 -10.12 -8.60
CA THR A 4 43.28 -9.30 -8.57
C THR A 4 42.75 -9.22 -7.14
N ARG A 5 42.47 -8.00 -6.67
CA ARG A 5 41.96 -7.75 -5.32
C ARG A 5 40.46 -8.04 -5.28
N PRO A 6 39.96 -8.97 -4.45
CA PRO A 6 38.56 -9.44 -4.47
C PRO A 6 37.53 -8.35 -4.11
N TYR A 7 37.96 -7.24 -3.50
CA TYR A 7 37.09 -6.15 -3.07
C TYR A 7 36.56 -5.29 -4.22
N LEU A 8 37.22 -5.31 -5.39
CA LEU A 8 36.82 -4.51 -6.55
C LEU A 8 35.49 -4.97 -7.18
N LEU A 9 35.09 -6.23 -6.99
CA LEU A 9 33.82 -6.77 -7.50
C LEU A 9 32.67 -6.61 -6.51
N PHE A 10 32.95 -6.42 -5.21
CA PHE A 10 31.91 -6.33 -4.18
C PHE A 10 31.15 -5.00 -4.22
N ILE A 11 31.85 -3.89 -4.49
CA ILE A 11 31.27 -2.55 -4.54
C ILE A 11 30.18 -2.42 -5.63
N PRO A 12 30.40 -2.82 -6.89
CA PRO A 12 29.36 -2.70 -7.92
C PRO A 12 28.15 -3.60 -7.65
N ALA A 13 28.35 -4.79 -7.09
CA ALA A 13 27.25 -5.69 -6.72
C ALA A 13 26.34 -5.07 -5.63
N LEU A 14 26.95 -4.45 -4.62
CA LEU A 14 26.21 -3.74 -3.56
C LEU A 14 25.42 -2.54 -4.12
N VAL A 15 26.03 -1.77 -5.02
CA VAL A 15 25.36 -0.62 -5.67
C VAL A 15 24.18 -1.07 -6.54
N LEU A 16 24.34 -2.16 -7.30
CA LEU A 16 23.27 -2.72 -8.13
C LEU A 16 22.07 -3.19 -7.27
N LEU A 17 22.36 -3.76 -6.10
CA LEU A 17 21.36 -4.27 -5.16
C LEU A 17 20.60 -3.14 -4.44
N LEU A 18 21.26 -1.99 -4.22
CA LEU A 18 20.60 -0.82 -3.64
C LEU A 18 19.68 -0.10 -4.64
N ILE A 19 20.02 -0.07 -5.93
CA ILE A 19 19.22 0.63 -6.96
C ILE A 19 17.87 -0.06 -7.21
N SER A 20 17.79 -1.38 -7.04
CA SER A 20 16.60 -2.18 -7.38
C SER A 20 15.42 -2.06 -6.41
N SER A 21 15.59 -1.37 -5.28
CA SER A 21 14.59 -1.30 -4.19
C SER A 21 13.60 -0.12 -4.27
N SER A 22 13.68 0.72 -5.32
CA SER A 22 12.97 2.01 -5.35
C SER A 22 11.70 2.09 -6.21
N LEU A 23 11.12 0.96 -6.65
CA LEU A 23 9.79 0.94 -7.29
C LEU A 23 8.68 1.11 -6.23
N ALA A 24 8.65 2.27 -5.59
CA ALA A 24 7.55 2.70 -4.77
C ALA A 24 6.31 2.92 -5.65
N GLN A 25 5.16 2.39 -5.20
CA GLN A 25 3.88 2.37 -5.91
C GLN A 25 3.49 3.76 -6.42
N TYR A 26 3.79 4.00 -7.70
CA TYR A 26 3.27 5.09 -8.50
C TYR A 26 2.23 4.46 -9.41
N SER A 27 0.99 4.95 -9.40
CA SER A 27 0.04 4.51 -10.42
C SER A 27 0.66 4.80 -11.79
N PRO A 28 0.76 3.84 -12.71
CA PRO A 28 1.36 4.09 -14.03
C PRO A 28 0.62 5.20 -14.80
N ASP A 29 -0.63 5.48 -14.43
CA ASP A 29 -1.42 6.55 -15.04
C ASP A 29 -1.04 7.93 -14.47
N LYS A 30 -0.40 8.74 -15.32
CA LYS A 30 -0.03 10.14 -15.01
C LYS A 30 -1.24 11.03 -14.76
N ASN A 31 -2.39 10.77 -15.38
CA ASN A 31 -3.59 11.59 -15.24
C ASN A 31 -4.21 11.42 -13.86
N ILE A 32 -4.31 10.18 -13.38
CA ILE A 32 -4.78 9.88 -12.02
C ILE A 32 -3.89 10.57 -10.99
N ASN A 33 -2.57 10.46 -11.13
CA ASN A 33 -1.64 11.13 -10.20
C ASN A 33 -1.78 12.66 -10.20
N ARG A 34 -1.99 13.25 -11.39
CA ARG A 34 -2.23 14.69 -11.52
C ARG A 34 -3.53 15.09 -10.82
N TRP A 35 -4.59 14.32 -11.02
CA TRP A 35 -5.90 14.53 -10.42
C TRP A 35 -5.83 14.42 -8.89
N LEU A 36 -5.28 13.32 -8.35
CA LEU A 36 -5.08 13.10 -6.91
C LEU A 36 -4.29 14.25 -6.26
N ARG A 37 -3.25 14.74 -6.93
CA ARG A 37 -2.43 15.85 -6.42
C ARG A 37 -3.17 17.18 -6.41
N LYS A 38 -3.96 17.47 -7.46
CA LYS A 38 -4.62 18.77 -7.67
C LYS A 38 -5.90 18.88 -6.85
N GLU A 39 -6.77 17.88 -6.93
CA GLU A 39 -8.13 17.95 -6.37
C GLU A 39 -8.20 17.41 -4.94
N LYS A 40 -7.29 16.51 -4.54
CA LYS A 40 -7.30 15.85 -3.22
C LYS A 40 -8.71 15.34 -2.88
N PRO A 41 -9.24 14.42 -3.70
CA PRO A 41 -10.63 13.98 -3.64
C PRO A 41 -10.97 13.37 -2.28
N LEU A 42 -12.26 13.41 -1.92
CA LEU A 42 -12.78 12.77 -0.71
C LEU A 42 -12.88 11.27 -0.92
N ILE A 43 -12.45 10.51 0.08
CA ILE A 43 -12.58 9.06 0.12
C ILE A 43 -14.04 8.74 0.43
N ASP A 44 -14.73 8.24 -0.58
CA ASP A 44 -16.12 7.81 -0.46
C ASP A 44 -16.17 6.42 0.16
N SER A 45 -15.43 5.47 -0.42
CA SER A 45 -15.45 4.08 0.00
C SER A 45 -14.08 3.42 -0.14
N ILE A 46 -13.85 2.40 0.70
CA ILE A 46 -12.64 1.57 0.68
C ILE A 46 -13.06 0.13 0.49
N HIS A 47 -12.67 -0.44 -0.64
CA HIS A 47 -12.91 -1.83 -1.02
C HIS A 47 -11.61 -2.63 -0.86
N ILE A 48 -11.70 -3.83 -0.29
CA ILE A 48 -10.53 -4.66 0.01
C ILE A 48 -10.77 -6.02 -0.65
N ASP A 49 -9.90 -6.35 -1.58
CA ASP A 49 -9.95 -7.53 -2.42
C ASP A 49 -8.81 -8.49 -2.07
N TYR A 50 -9.11 -9.78 -2.14
CA TYR A 50 -8.17 -10.87 -1.90
C TYR A 50 -8.13 -11.77 -3.14
N PRO A 51 -7.40 -11.37 -4.20
CA PRO A 51 -7.43 -12.08 -5.47
C PRO A 51 -6.96 -13.53 -5.35
N ASP A 52 -6.04 -13.82 -4.43
CA ASP A 52 -5.43 -15.14 -4.30
C ASP A 52 -6.25 -16.10 -3.39
N ASN A 53 -7.10 -15.61 -2.48
CA ASN A 53 -7.80 -16.41 -1.46
C ASN A 53 -9.21 -15.87 -1.12
N PRO A 54 -10.28 -16.30 -1.83
CA PRO A 54 -11.59 -15.64 -1.70
C PRO A 54 -12.50 -15.96 -0.48
N PRO A 55 -12.43 -17.11 0.24
CA PRO A 55 -13.31 -17.29 1.41
C PRO A 55 -12.63 -17.27 2.80
N ASP A 56 -11.36 -17.67 2.93
CA ASP A 56 -10.67 -17.82 4.24
C ASP A 56 -9.47 -16.90 4.37
N THR A 57 -9.71 -15.59 4.24
CA THR A 57 -8.66 -14.60 4.47
C THR A 57 -8.34 -14.54 5.97
N VAL A 58 -7.06 -14.37 6.31
CA VAL A 58 -6.61 -14.40 7.71
C VAL A 58 -7.18 -13.22 8.49
N TYR A 59 -7.31 -12.08 7.81
CA TYR A 59 -7.95 -10.89 8.35
C TYR A 59 -9.25 -10.57 7.65
N LYS A 60 -10.26 -10.23 8.46
CA LYS A 60 -11.49 -9.62 7.96
C LYS A 60 -11.21 -8.20 7.43
N PRO A 61 -11.93 -7.72 6.40
CA PRO A 61 -11.79 -6.36 5.89
C PRO A 61 -11.91 -5.28 6.97
N SER A 62 -12.72 -5.50 8.01
CA SER A 62 -12.86 -4.58 9.14
C SER A 62 -11.56 -4.39 9.93
N LYS A 63 -10.79 -5.46 10.14
CA LYS A 63 -9.49 -5.40 10.80
C LYS A 63 -8.49 -4.61 9.97
N ILE A 64 -8.46 -4.83 8.65
CA ILE A 64 -7.63 -4.04 7.74
C ILE A 64 -8.04 -2.56 7.78
N LYS A 65 -9.33 -2.24 7.65
CA LYS A 65 -9.84 -0.85 7.76
C LYS A 65 -9.51 -0.17 9.09
N SER A 66 -9.30 -0.93 10.17
CA SER A 66 -8.94 -0.37 11.47
C SER A 66 -7.52 0.20 11.50
N VAL A 67 -6.57 -0.43 10.79
CA VAL A 67 -5.16 -0.03 10.73
C VAL A 67 -4.88 1.02 9.65
N LEU A 68 -5.80 1.23 8.71
CA LEU A 68 -5.68 2.29 7.72
C LEU A 68 -5.63 3.68 8.38
N PHE A 69 -4.72 4.51 7.85
CA PHE A 69 -4.69 5.94 8.06
C PHE A 69 -5.86 6.61 7.33
N SER A 70 -6.17 6.17 6.10
CA SER A 70 -7.38 6.57 5.37
C SER A 70 -8.66 6.27 6.14
N ARG A 71 -9.61 7.20 6.09
CA ARG A 71 -10.94 7.02 6.68
C ARG A 71 -12.04 7.33 5.67
N VAL A 72 -13.09 6.52 5.70
CA VAL A 72 -14.35 6.77 4.99
C VAL A 72 -15.02 8.00 5.57
N THR A 73 -15.74 8.72 4.73
CA THR A 73 -16.44 9.95 5.10
C THR A 73 -17.69 9.65 5.93
N ASP A 74 -17.63 9.94 7.23
CA ASP A 74 -18.84 10.05 8.08
C ASP A 74 -19.33 11.51 8.11
N LEU A 75 -20.65 11.72 8.05
CA LEU A 75 -21.31 13.03 8.16
C LEU A 75 -20.83 13.83 9.38
N PHE A 76 -20.77 13.18 10.55
CA PHE A 76 -20.28 13.82 11.78
C PHE A 76 -18.81 14.20 11.74
N ARG A 77 -18.00 13.37 11.07
CA ARG A 77 -16.60 13.74 10.87
C ARG A 77 -16.53 14.95 9.96
N ALA A 78 -17.41 15.12 8.97
CA ALA A 78 -17.33 16.18 7.93
C ALA A 78 -17.23 17.56 8.55
N ILE A 79 -18.05 17.76 9.56
CA ILE A 79 -18.10 18.99 10.35
C ILE A 79 -16.76 19.26 11.07
N LYS A 80 -16.07 18.22 11.56
CA LYS A 80 -14.78 18.35 12.27
C LYS A 80 -13.58 18.63 11.35
N GLY A 81 -13.74 18.63 10.03
CA GLY A 81 -12.65 18.95 9.09
C GLY A 81 -11.46 17.98 9.12
N ASP A 82 -11.66 16.73 9.56
CA ASP A 82 -10.60 15.71 9.61
C ASP A 82 -9.98 15.50 8.21
N ARG A 83 -8.67 15.79 8.12
CA ARG A 83 -7.88 15.74 6.89
C ARG A 83 -7.71 14.33 6.33
N ARG A 84 -7.85 13.30 7.17
CA ARG A 84 -7.62 11.88 6.82
C ARG A 84 -8.65 11.29 5.84
N ARG A 85 -9.65 12.07 5.47
CA ARG A 85 -10.70 11.70 4.52
C ARG A 85 -10.43 12.14 3.09
N ARG A 86 -9.36 12.90 2.88
CA ARG A 86 -8.89 13.24 1.55
C ARG A 86 -7.69 12.38 1.22
N VAL A 87 -7.54 12.03 -0.05
CA VAL A 87 -6.32 11.35 -0.49
C VAL A 87 -5.14 12.32 -0.41
N GLN A 88 -4.13 11.92 0.35
CA GLN A 88 -2.86 12.64 0.49
C GLN A 88 -1.73 11.74 -0.02
N ARG A 89 -0.58 12.34 -0.33
CA ARG A 89 0.55 11.58 -0.89
C ARG A 89 1.13 10.59 0.11
N GLU A 90 1.13 10.99 1.37
CA GLU A 90 1.54 10.21 2.52
C GLU A 90 0.57 9.05 2.82
N THR A 91 -0.71 9.24 2.51
CA THR A 91 -1.78 8.27 2.83
C THR A 91 -1.51 6.93 2.15
N VAL A 92 -1.24 6.94 0.84
CA VAL A 92 -1.00 5.73 0.03
C VAL A 92 0.14 4.89 0.60
N ARG A 93 1.28 5.55 0.86
CA ARG A 93 2.48 4.87 1.37
C ARG A 93 2.24 4.34 2.79
N ARG A 94 1.54 5.11 3.62
CA ARG A 94 1.27 4.75 5.00
C ARG A 94 0.31 3.57 5.10
N ASP A 95 -0.82 3.63 4.40
CA ASP A 95 -1.82 2.57 4.38
C ASP A 95 -1.23 1.25 3.92
N THR A 96 -0.50 1.26 2.80
CA THR A 96 0.24 0.08 2.34
C THR A 96 1.20 -0.45 3.41
N SER A 97 1.97 0.43 4.07
CA SER A 97 2.95 0.02 5.08
C SER A 97 2.32 -0.59 6.33
N GLU A 98 1.21 -0.03 6.80
CA GLU A 98 0.48 -0.53 7.98
C GLU A 98 -0.11 -1.91 7.70
N ILE A 99 -0.67 -2.12 6.50
CA ILE A 99 -1.14 -3.44 6.07
C ILE A 99 0.03 -4.43 6.03
N LYS A 100 1.13 -4.09 5.33
CA LYS A 100 2.29 -4.97 5.25
C LYS A 100 2.83 -5.32 6.64
N TYR A 101 2.92 -4.35 7.53
CA TYR A 101 3.35 -4.56 8.91
C TYR A 101 2.42 -5.51 9.66
N LEU A 102 1.10 -5.35 9.52
CA LEU A 102 0.12 -6.26 10.13
C LEU A 102 0.33 -7.72 9.69
N TYR A 103 0.60 -7.98 8.41
CA TYR A 103 0.86 -9.34 7.93
C TYR A 103 2.26 -9.85 8.34
N LEU A 104 3.30 -9.05 8.16
CA LEU A 104 4.68 -9.43 8.50
C LEU A 104 4.83 -9.77 9.98
N SER A 105 4.18 -9.00 10.87
CA SER A 105 4.19 -9.26 12.32
C SER A 105 3.49 -10.57 12.72
N ASN A 106 2.72 -11.17 11.82
CA ASN A 106 2.02 -12.44 12.03
C ASN A 106 2.61 -13.59 11.20
N GLY A 107 3.86 -13.43 10.75
CA GLY A 107 4.63 -14.50 10.10
C GLY A 107 4.38 -14.66 8.60
N PHE A 108 3.66 -13.74 7.96
CA PHE A 108 3.45 -13.79 6.52
C PHE A 108 4.65 -13.20 5.77
N LEU A 109 5.23 -13.97 4.86
CA LEU A 109 6.30 -13.54 3.96
C LEU A 109 5.80 -13.44 2.51
N GLY A 110 6.36 -12.49 1.77
CA GLY A 110 5.97 -12.25 0.37
C GLY A 110 4.67 -11.47 0.19
N VAL A 111 4.22 -10.77 1.24
CA VAL A 111 3.00 -9.95 1.22
C VAL A 111 3.13 -8.85 0.15
N ARG A 112 2.18 -8.80 -0.78
CA ARG A 112 2.06 -7.72 -1.76
C ARG A 112 0.73 -7.02 -1.57
N VAL A 113 0.77 -5.70 -1.53
CA VAL A 113 -0.42 -4.84 -1.42
C VAL A 113 -0.41 -3.94 -2.63
N VAL A 114 -1.52 -3.89 -3.35
CA VAL A 114 -1.72 -3.02 -4.50
C VAL A 114 -2.88 -2.10 -4.16
N GLU A 115 -2.65 -0.80 -4.22
CA GLU A 115 -3.68 0.20 -3.96
C GLU A 115 -3.95 0.97 -5.24
N THR A 116 -5.22 1.04 -5.64
CA THR A 116 -5.67 1.78 -6.81
C THR A 116 -6.78 2.75 -6.43
N PHE A 117 -6.86 3.86 -7.19
CA PHE A 117 -7.78 4.95 -6.95
C PHE A 117 -8.69 5.09 -8.17
N GLU A 118 -9.98 4.87 -7.97
CA GLU A 118 -11.00 5.00 -9.01
C GLU A 118 -11.84 6.25 -8.74
N PRO A 119 -11.90 7.22 -9.66
CA PRO A 119 -12.81 8.35 -9.51
C PRO A 119 -14.26 7.85 -9.56
N VAL A 120 -15.12 8.39 -8.69
CA VAL A 120 -16.55 8.04 -8.62
C VAL A 120 -17.37 9.26 -9.05
N PRO A 121 -17.80 9.35 -10.33
CA PRO A 121 -18.65 10.43 -10.80
C PRO A 121 -20.04 10.39 -10.12
N PRO A 122 -20.76 11.52 -10.02
CA PRO A 122 -20.46 12.85 -10.56
C PRO A 122 -19.55 13.71 -9.67
N ASP A 123 -19.36 13.32 -8.42
CA ASP A 123 -18.61 14.09 -7.43
C ASP A 123 -17.10 13.87 -7.57
N SER A 124 -16.27 14.81 -7.11
CA SER A 124 -14.80 14.62 -7.00
C SER A 124 -14.45 13.67 -5.84
N ASN A 125 -15.13 12.53 -5.78
CA ASN A 125 -14.96 11.47 -4.81
C ASN A 125 -14.09 10.35 -5.41
N VAL A 126 -13.52 9.53 -4.53
CA VAL A 126 -12.65 8.42 -4.92
C VAL A 126 -13.01 7.15 -4.16
N LEU A 127 -13.07 6.05 -4.90
CA LEU A 127 -13.08 4.70 -4.40
C LEU A 127 -11.62 4.22 -4.29
N VAL A 128 -11.22 3.83 -3.09
CA VAL A 128 -9.92 3.22 -2.85
C VAL A 128 -10.08 1.71 -2.92
N ARG A 129 -9.44 1.07 -3.88
CA ARG A 129 -9.36 -0.39 -3.97
C ARG A 129 -8.01 -0.86 -3.48
N ILE A 130 -8.02 -1.79 -2.53
CA ILE A 130 -6.82 -2.38 -1.96
C ILE A 130 -6.87 -3.87 -2.25
N SER A 131 -5.96 -4.36 -3.10
CA SER A 131 -5.80 -5.78 -3.38
C SER A 131 -4.63 -6.34 -2.59
N ILE A 132 -4.88 -7.37 -1.78
CA ILE A 132 -3.89 -7.96 -0.88
C ILE A 132 -3.56 -9.39 -1.32
N HIS A 133 -2.29 -9.63 -1.59
CA HIS A 133 -1.71 -10.95 -1.77
C HIS A 133 -0.96 -11.31 -0.49
N GLU A 134 -1.52 -12.20 0.33
CA GLU A 134 -1.03 -12.48 1.68
C GLU A 134 0.35 -13.17 1.71
N GLY A 135 0.65 -13.99 0.69
CA GLY A 135 1.88 -14.77 0.64
C GLY A 135 1.83 -16.03 1.51
N ARG A 136 2.99 -16.50 1.99
CA ARG A 136 3.08 -17.72 2.81
C ARG A 136 3.20 -17.36 4.29
N GLN A 137 2.43 -18.02 5.14
CA GLN A 137 2.57 -17.89 6.59
C GLN A 137 3.58 -18.90 7.14
N PHE A 138 4.48 -18.43 8.01
CA PHE A 138 5.41 -19.25 8.75
C PHE A 138 5.09 -19.16 10.24
N VAL A 139 5.03 -20.33 10.89
CA VAL A 139 4.85 -20.45 12.33
C VAL A 139 6.10 -21.11 12.88
N TYR A 140 6.71 -20.53 13.90
CA TYR A 140 7.80 -21.17 14.61
C TYR A 140 7.23 -22.34 15.43
N ASP A 141 7.74 -23.54 15.17
CA ASP A 141 7.45 -24.70 16.01
C ASP A 141 8.02 -24.42 17.40
N ARG A 142 7.19 -24.56 18.43
CA ARG A 142 7.53 -24.19 19.83
C ARG A 142 8.12 -25.35 20.59
#